data_AF-A0A661BAX1-F1
#
_entry.id   AF-A0A661BAX1-F1
#
_cell.length_a   1.000
_cell.length_b   1.000
_cell.length_c   1.000
_cell.angle_alpha   90.00
_cell.angle_beta   90.00
_cell.angle_gamma   90.00
#
_symmetry.space_group_name_H-M   'P 1'
#
loop_
_entity.id
_entity.type
_entity.pdbx_description
1 polymer ?
#
loop_
_entity_poly.entity_id
_entity_poly.type
_entity_poly.pdbx_seq_one_letter_code
_entity_poly.pdbx_strand_id
1 'polypeptide(L)'
;ELGIARFERDTLIEIVEKPDAPPSQFAVTGLYSFPADAFRMIENLPEDRRGELNLTELLRMYLAEDRLSWGIFDGVWLDAGSSIRDYNEAILRVRSFMEGKA
;
A
#
# COMPACT_ATOMS: atom_id res chain seq x y z
N GLU A 1 -6.76 -8.25 0.34
CA GLU A 1 -5.46 -8.73 -0.17
C GLU A 1 -4.42 -7.59 -0.24
N LEU A 2 -4.29 -6.78 0.82
CA LEU A 2 -3.44 -5.58 0.82
C LEU A 2 -2.40 -5.64 1.94
N GLY A 3 -1.33 -4.84 1.82
CA GLY A 3 -0.46 -4.53 2.95
C GLY A 3 -1.20 -3.67 3.97
N ILE A 4 -1.11 -3.99 5.25
CA ILE A 4 -1.79 -3.30 6.35
C ILE A 4 -0.76 -2.68 7.29
N ALA A 5 -0.87 -1.38 7.52
CA ALA A 5 -0.03 -0.65 8.47
C ALA A 5 -0.61 -0.78 9.88
N ARG A 6 0.22 -1.07 10.89
CA ARG A 6 -0.15 -1.03 12.31
C ARG A 6 0.50 0.18 12.97
N PHE A 7 -0.29 0.86 13.80
CA PHE A 7 0.16 2.04 14.53
C PHE A 7 0.06 1.81 16.04
N GLU A 8 0.98 2.39 16.79
CA GLU A 8 0.81 2.64 18.22
C GLU A 8 0.75 4.15 18.43
N ARG A 9 -0.43 4.64 18.86
CA ARG A 9 -0.75 6.07 18.86
C ARG A 9 -0.56 6.63 17.45
N ASP A 10 0.32 7.61 17.28
CA ASP A 10 0.63 8.25 16.00
C ASP A 10 1.92 7.73 15.36
N THR A 11 2.47 6.61 15.84
CA THR A 11 3.71 6.03 15.31
C THR A 11 3.39 4.78 14.48
N LEU A 12 3.82 4.77 13.22
CA LEU A 12 3.82 3.56 12.39
C LEU A 12 4.91 2.61 12.92
N ILE A 13 4.53 1.39 13.27
CA ILE A 13 5.43 0.44 13.93
C ILE A 13 5.58 -0.86 13.15
N GLU A 14 4.67 -1.14 12.23
CA GLU A 14 4.70 -2.38 11.45
C GLU A 14 3.89 -2.23 10.18
N ILE A 15 4.31 -2.93 9.13
CA ILE A 15 3.53 -3.14 7.91
C ILE A 15 3.43 -4.65 7.72
N VAL A 16 2.23 -5.16 7.47
CA VAL A 16 1.97 -6.59 7.31
C VAL A 16 1.40 -6.88 5.93
N GLU A 17 2.09 -7.71 5.15
CA GLU A 17 1.61 -8.12 3.83
C GLU A 17 0.45 -9.09 3.98
N LYS A 18 -0.73 -8.72 3.47
CA LYS A 18 -1.90 -9.59 3.30
C LYS A 18 -2.21 -10.46 4.54
N PRO A 19 -2.36 -9.86 5.74
CA PRO A 19 -2.65 -10.62 6.95
C PRO A 19 -4.02 -11.29 6.88
N ASP A 20 -4.13 -12.51 7.40
CA ASP A 20 -5.43 -13.18 7.58
C ASP A 20 -6.34 -12.41 8.55
N ALA A 21 -5.74 -11.81 9.58
CA ALA A 21 -6.39 -10.95 10.54
C ALA A 21 -5.73 -9.55 10.52
N PRO A 22 -6.33 -8.55 9.85
CA PRO A 22 -5.74 -7.22 9.73
C PRO A 22 -5.50 -6.56 11.11
N PRO A 23 -4.28 -6.10 11.42
CA PRO A 23 -3.98 -5.47 12.70
C PRO A 23 -4.55 -4.05 12.82
N SER A 24 -5.02 -3.47 11.71
CA SER A 24 -5.70 -2.18 11.68
C SER A 24 -6.54 -2.07 10.39
N GLN A 25 -7.23 -0.94 10.25
CA GLN A 25 -7.99 -0.56 9.05
C GLN A 25 -7.19 0.24 8.01
N PHE A 26 -5.91 0.50 8.25
CA PHE A 26 -5.06 1.31 7.37
C PHE A 26 -4.36 0.44 6.32
N ALA A 27 -4.91 0.40 5.12
CA ALA A 27 -4.25 -0.23 3.98
C ALA A 27 -3.13 0.66 3.42
N VAL A 28 -2.02 0.04 3.04
CA VAL A 28 -0.94 0.69 2.30
C VAL A 28 -1.37 0.83 0.84
N THR A 29 -1.51 2.07 0.37
CA THR A 29 -1.93 2.37 -1.01
C THR A 29 -0.78 2.19 -2.00
N GLY A 30 -1.10 2.07 -3.29
CA GLY A 30 -0.12 1.92 -4.38
C GLY A 30 0.69 3.18 -4.77
N LEU A 31 0.99 4.09 -3.83
CA LEU A 31 1.74 5.32 -4.09
C LEU A 31 2.98 5.39 -3.19
N TYR A 32 4.15 5.44 -3.82
CA TYR A 32 5.42 5.39 -3.11
C TYR A 32 6.44 6.33 -3.76
N SER A 33 7.34 6.87 -2.94
CA SER A 33 8.49 7.65 -3.40
C SER A 33 9.73 7.14 -2.68
N PHE A 34 10.77 6.83 -3.44
CA PHE A 34 12.00 6.24 -2.91
C PHE A 34 13.24 7.02 -3.35
N PRO A 35 14.27 7.12 -2.50
CA PRO A 35 15.61 7.51 -2.93
C PRO A 35 16.23 6.44 -3.83
N ALA A 36 17.29 6.82 -4.54
CA ALA A 36 17.96 5.93 -5.50
C ALA A 36 18.60 4.67 -4.85
N ASP A 37 18.81 4.65 -3.54
CA ASP A 37 19.36 3.48 -2.86
C ASP A 37 18.36 2.31 -2.74
N ALA A 38 17.07 2.54 -2.98
CA ALA A 38 16.07 1.48 -3.04
C ALA A 38 16.46 0.37 -4.03
N PHE A 39 17.10 0.71 -5.16
CA PHE A 39 17.57 -0.29 -6.11
C PHE A 39 18.56 -1.27 -5.49
N ARG A 40 19.49 -0.79 -4.65
CA ARG A 40 20.44 -1.65 -3.92
C ARG A 40 19.75 -2.48 -2.84
N MET A 41 18.72 -1.94 -2.19
CA MET A 41 17.95 -2.68 -1.19
C MET A 41 17.13 -3.80 -1.83
N ILE A 42 16.53 -3.54 -3.00
CA ILE A 42 15.74 -4.51 -3.77
C ILE A 42 16.58 -5.73 -4.19
N GLU A 43 17.85 -5.55 -4.55
CA GLU A 43 18.77 -6.66 -4.89
C GLU A 43 18.96 -7.67 -3.75
N ASN A 44 18.69 -7.28 -2.51
CA ASN A 44 18.84 -8.12 -1.33
C ASN A 44 17.50 -8.64 -0.79
N LEU A 45 16.38 -8.35 -1.45
CA LEU A 45 15.08 -8.81 -1.01
C LEU A 45 14.91 -10.32 -1.25
N PRO A 46 14.35 -11.07 -0.27
CA PRO A 46 13.95 -12.44 -0.51
C PRO A 46 12.76 -12.49 -1.46
N GLU A 47 12.74 -13.47 -2.36
CA GLU A 47 11.55 -13.81 -3.11
C GLU A 47 10.50 -14.46 -2.19
N ASP A 48 9.23 -14.18 -2.45
CA ASP A 48 8.13 -14.84 -1.77
C ASP A 48 7.85 -16.25 -2.34
N ARG A 49 6.81 -16.92 -1.82
CA ARG A 49 6.39 -18.26 -2.28
C ARG A 49 5.98 -18.35 -3.76
N ARG A 50 5.83 -17.22 -4.45
CA ARG A 50 5.48 -17.10 -5.87
C ARG A 50 6.66 -16.65 -6.72
N GLY A 51 7.84 -16.45 -6.13
CA GLY A 51 9.02 -15.90 -6.80
C GLY A 51 8.95 -14.38 -6.98
N GLU A 52 8.09 -13.69 -6.24
CA GLU A 52 7.91 -12.23 -6.35
C GLU A 52 8.75 -11.51 -5.29
N LEU A 53 9.43 -10.43 -5.68
CA LEU A 53 10.02 -9.49 -4.72
C LEU A 53 8.90 -8.64 -4.11
N ASN A 54 8.79 -8.69 -2.78
CA ASN A 54 7.66 -8.07 -2.10
C ASN A 54 7.96 -6.63 -1.69
N LEU A 55 7.12 -5.69 -2.14
CA LEU A 55 7.26 -4.27 -1.78
C LEU A 55 7.11 -4.04 -0.26
N THR A 56 6.31 -4.83 0.43
CA THR A 56 6.16 -4.74 1.90
C THR A 56 7.47 -5.03 2.61
N GLU A 57 8.33 -5.91 2.08
CA GLU A 57 9.67 -6.11 2.67
C GLU A 57 10.56 -4.89 2.50
N LEU A 58 10.54 -4.25 1.32
CA LEU A 58 11.27 -3.00 1.12
C LEU A 58 10.83 -1.92 2.11
N LEU A 59 9.52 -1.75 2.29
CA LEU A 59 8.97 -0.79 3.25
C LEU A 59 9.38 -1.12 4.70
N ARG A 60 9.40 -2.41 5.08
CA ARG A 60 9.88 -2.86 6.39
C ARG A 60 11.36 -2.52 6.62
N MET A 61 12.21 -2.66 5.60
CA MET A 61 13.62 -2.27 5.70
C MET A 61 13.75 -0.75 5.93
N TYR A 62 13.03 0.07 5.17
CA TYR A 62 13.02 1.53 5.38
C TYR A 62 12.46 1.91 6.76
N LEU A 63 11.44 1.20 7.26
CA LEU A 63 10.88 1.40 8.60
C LEU A 63 11.91 1.05 9.69
N ALA A 64 12.60 -0.09 9.55
CA ALA A 64 13.61 -0.54 10.50
C ALA A 64 14.83 0.40 10.57
N GLU A 65 15.13 1.12 9.48
CA GLU A 65 16.17 2.13 9.43
C GLU A 65 15.71 3.54 9.87
N ASP A 66 14.44 3.72 10.29
CA ASP A 66 13.83 5.02 10.62
C ASP A 66 13.85 6.01 9.42
N ARG A 67 13.69 5.47 8.21
CA ARG A 67 13.76 6.22 6.94
C ARG A 67 12.43 6.25 6.18
N LEU A 68 11.37 5.72 6.78
CA LEU A 68 10.04 5.70 6.20
C LEU A 68 9.20 6.86 6.73
N SER A 69 8.77 7.74 5.82
CA SER A 69 7.73 8.73 6.09
C SER A 69 6.40 8.26 5.51
N TRP A 70 5.30 8.62 6.16
CA TRP A 70 3.95 8.22 5.76
C TRP A 70 2.99 9.40 5.85
N GLY A 71 1.83 9.25 5.20
CA GLY A 71 0.71 10.16 5.30
C GLY A 71 -0.62 9.40 5.16
N ILE A 72 -1.67 9.91 5.79
CA ILE A 72 -3.03 9.38 5.60
C ILE A 72 -3.65 10.10 4.41
N PHE A 73 -4.13 9.33 3.45
CA PHE A 73 -4.93 9.86 2.34
C PHE A 73 -6.39 9.94 2.78
N ASP A 74 -6.87 11.16 3.00
CA ASP A 74 -8.28 11.44 3.28
C ASP A 74 -9.01 11.65 1.95
N GLY A 75 -9.49 10.56 1.37
CA GLY A 75 -10.13 10.57 0.07
C GLY A 75 -10.63 9.19 -0.34
N VAL A 76 -11.07 9.08 -1.59
CA VAL A 76 -11.54 7.80 -2.13
C VAL A 76 -10.41 7.13 -2.88
N TRP A 77 -10.02 5.95 -2.40
CA TRP A 77 -9.11 5.04 -3.08
C TRP A 77 -9.89 3.82 -3.58
N LEU A 78 -9.74 3.50 -4.86
CA LEU A 78 -10.46 2.41 -5.52
C LEU A 78 -9.46 1.45 -6.14
N ASP A 79 -9.60 0.17 -5.82
CA ASP A 79 -8.82 -0.89 -6.46
C ASP A 79 -9.58 -1.45 -7.67
N ALA A 80 -9.10 -1.12 -8.85
CA ALA A 80 -9.66 -1.59 -10.11
C ALA A 80 -9.29 -3.05 -10.47
N GLY A 81 -8.45 -3.71 -9.65
CA GLY A 81 -7.97 -5.08 -9.87
C GLY A 81 -8.69 -6.16 -9.07
N SER A 82 -9.45 -5.79 -8.04
CA SER A 82 -10.05 -6.76 -7.09
C SER A 82 -11.20 -7.60 -7.69
N SER A 83 -12.13 -6.98 -8.44
CA SER A 83 -13.21 -7.70 -9.12
C SER A 83 -13.82 -6.88 -10.25
N ILE A 84 -14.63 -7.51 -11.11
CA ILE A 84 -15.41 -6.79 -12.14
C ILE A 84 -16.36 -5.75 -11.52
N ARG A 85 -16.84 -5.99 -10.30
CA ARG A 85 -17.69 -5.05 -9.57
C ARG A 85 -16.89 -3.81 -9.19
N ASP A 86 -15.73 -3.99 -8.58
CA ASP A 86 -14.88 -2.88 -8.11
C ASP A 86 -14.34 -2.06 -9.29
N TYR A 87 -14.00 -2.73 -10.40
CA TYR A 87 -13.66 -2.08 -11.66
C TYR A 87 -14.79 -1.18 -12.18
N ASN A 88 -16.02 -1.69 -12.23
CA ASN A 88 -17.18 -0.91 -12.68
C ASN A 88 -17.48 0.26 -11.73
N GLU A 89 -17.31 0.08 -10.42
CA GLU A 89 -17.45 1.16 -9.44
C GLU A 89 -16.44 2.28 -9.68
N ALA A 90 -15.16 1.93 -9.93
CA ALA A 90 -14.12 2.90 -10.28
C ALA A 90 -14.51 3.74 -11.51
N ILE A 91 -15.00 3.09 -12.58
CA ILE A 91 -15.46 3.78 -13.78
C ILE A 91 -16.60 4.75 -13.48
N LEU A 92 -17.64 4.28 -12.78
CA LEU A 92 -18.83 5.09 -12.49
C LEU A 92 -18.48 6.30 -11.62
N ARG A 93 -17.55 6.13 -10.66
CA ARG A 93 -17.10 7.23 -9.81
C ARG A 93 -16.33 8.28 -10.59
N VAL A 94 -15.37 7.87 -11.42
CA VAL A 94 -14.63 8.80 -12.29
C VAL A 94 -15.57 9.52 -13.24
N ARG A 95 -16.53 8.82 -13.85
CA ARG A 95 -17.56 9.43 -14.70
C ARG A 95 -18.38 10.48 -13.94
N SER A 96 -18.87 10.16 -12.74
CA SER A 96 -19.64 11.10 -11.92
C SER A 96 -18.85 12.36 -11.61
N PHE A 97 -17.55 12.21 -11.31
CA PHE A 97 -16.64 13.33 -11.08
C PHE A 97 -16.46 14.19 -12.34
N MET A 98 -16.21 13.57 -13.50
CA MET A 98 -16.09 14.29 -14.78
C MET A 98 -17.37 15.03 -15.19
N GLU A 99 -18.55 14.52 -14.79
CA GLU A 99 -19.84 15.15 -15.01
C GLU A 99 -20.16 16.25 -13.96
N GLY A 100 -19.27 16.51 -12.99
CA GLY A 100 -19.45 17.52 -11.95
C GLY A 100 -20.49 17.14 -10.88
N LYS A 101 -20.77 15.84 -10.72
CA LYS A 101 -21.80 15.31 -9.81
C LYS A 101 -21.25 14.72 -8.51
N ALA A 102 -19.93 14.81 -8.29
CA ALA A 102 -19.22 14.24 -7.15
C ALA A 102 -18.34 15.27 -6.47
#